data_AF-A0A3P8ISU7-F1
#
_entry.id   AF-A0A3P8ISU7-F1
#
_cell.length_a   1.000
_cell.length_b   1.000
_cell.length_c   1.000
_cell.angle_alpha   90.00
_cell.angle_beta   90.00
_cell.angle_gamma   90.00
#
_symmetry.space_group_name_H-M   'P 1'
#
loop_
_entity.id
_entity.type
_entity.pdbx_description
1 polymer ?
#
loop_
_entity_poly.entity_id
_entity_poly.type
_entity_poly.pdbx_seq_one_letter_code
_entity_poly.pdbx_strand_id
1 'polypeptide(L)' 'MYYLPYATSLRLSDLGYTNKSQSNLGITFNDLQEYVAGLKRAIKTPSQEYAEIGLEKDG' A
#
# COMPACT_ATOMS: atom_id res chain seq x y z
N MET A 1 -7.77 -24.88 12.92
CA MET A 1 -6.48 -24.44 12.33
C MET A 1 -6.75 -24.14 10.87
N TYR A 2 -6.51 -22.91 10.40
CA TYR A 2 -6.81 -22.50 9.02
C TYR A 2 -5.55 -22.61 8.16
N TYR A 3 -5.66 -23.27 7.00
CA TYR A 3 -4.61 -23.33 5.97
C TYR A 3 -5.26 -23.53 4.60
N LEU A 4 -4.55 -23.17 3.53
CA LEU A 4 -4.96 -23.45 2.15
C LEU A 4 -4.06 -24.56 1.59
N PRO A 5 -4.61 -25.63 0.99
CA PRO A 5 -3.86 -26.86 0.68
C PRO A 5 -2.76 -26.67 -0.38
N TYR A 6 -2.83 -25.60 -1.18
CA TYR A 6 -1.86 -25.26 -2.23
C TYR A 6 -1.25 -23.87 -2.06
N ALA A 7 -1.53 -23.18 -0.94
CA ALA A 7 -0.94 -21.87 -0.75
C ALA A 7 0.55 -22.00 -0.46
N THR A 8 1.35 -21.24 -1.19
CA THR A 8 2.80 -21.19 -1.03
C THR A 8 3.21 -20.18 0.04
N SER A 9 2.58 -19.00 0.06
CA SER A 9 2.84 -17.96 1.05
C SER A 9 1.59 -17.14 1.36
N LEU A 10 0.88 -17.53 2.43
CA LEU A 10 -0.24 -16.75 2.96
C LEU A 10 0.19 -15.37 3.47
N ARG A 11 1.48 -15.17 3.75
CA ARG A 11 2.04 -13.87 4.13
C ARG A 11 1.99 -12.85 3.00
N LEU A 12 2.07 -13.29 1.74
CA LEU A 12 2.03 -12.38 0.58
C LEU A 12 0.62 -12.27 -0.03
N SER A 13 -0.37 -12.96 0.56
CA SER A 13 -1.75 -12.84 0.11
C SER A 13 -2.43 -11.63 0.74
N ASP A 14 -3.63 -11.32 0.27
CA ASP A 14 -4.49 -10.28 0.86
C ASP A 14 -4.75 -10.49 2.37
N LEU A 15 -4.60 -11.72 2.87
CA LEU A 15 -4.75 -12.05 4.30
C LEU A 15 -3.48 -11.76 5.12
N GLY A 16 -2.35 -11.56 4.45
CA GLY A 16 -1.04 -11.29 5.05
C GLY A 16 -0.63 -9.83 4.92
N TYR A 17 0.63 -9.60 4.58
CA TYR A 17 1.21 -8.27 4.39
C TYR A 17 1.05 -7.83 2.94
N THR A 18 -0.13 -7.31 2.60
CA THR A 18 -0.39 -6.71 1.28
C THR A 18 -0.73 -5.24 1.45
N ASN A 19 0.13 -4.37 0.95
CA ASN A 19 -0.19 -2.94 0.83
C ASN A 19 -0.93 -2.69 -0.49
N LYS A 20 -2.21 -3.07 -0.53
CA LYS A 20 -3.06 -3.00 -1.73
C LYS A 20 -3.20 -1.56 -2.24
N SER A 21 -3.11 -0.58 -1.34
CA SER A 21 -3.13 0.85 -1.66
C SER A 21 -1.88 1.31 -2.44
N GLN A 22 -0.72 0.63 -2.28
CA GLN A 22 0.49 0.93 -3.05
C GLN A 22 0.47 0.38 -4.47
N SER A 23 -0.26 -0.71 -4.73
CA SER A 23 -0.38 -1.26 -6.09
C SER A 23 -1.10 -0.29 -7.04
N ASN A 24 -1.97 0.57 -6.51
CA ASN A 24 -2.70 1.57 -7.27
C ASN A 24 -1.91 2.87 -7.52
N LEU A 25 -0.70 3.00 -6.97
CA LEU A 25 0.08 4.25 -7.03
C LEU A 25 0.86 4.43 -8.35
N GLY A 26 0.74 3.51 -9.30
CA GLY A 26 1.31 3.65 -10.65
C GLY A 26 2.83 3.88 -10.65
N ILE A 27 3.52 3.41 -9.61
CA ILE A 27 4.97 3.57 -9.48
C ILE A 27 5.63 2.58 -10.43
N THR A 28 6.29 3.12 -11.45
CA THR A 28 7.12 2.36 -12.39
C THR A 28 8.56 2.27 -11.87
N PHE A 29 9.25 1.21 -12.25
CA PHE A 29 10.65 0.96 -11.88
C PHE A 29 11.60 1.09 -13.08
N ASN A 30 11.17 1.81 -14.12
CA ASN A 30 11.88 1.90 -15.40
C ASN A 30 12.97 2.97 -15.40
N ASP A 31 12.75 4.07 -14.67
CA ASP A 31 13.69 5.17 -14.56
C ASP A 31 13.68 5.76 -13.14
N LEU A 32 14.85 6.21 -12.67
CA LEU A 32 15.02 6.74 -11.32
C LEU A 32 14.23 8.04 -11.10
N GLN A 33 14.18 8.93 -12.09
CA GLN A 33 13.42 10.18 -11.99
C GLN A 33 11.92 9.88 -11.94
N GLU A 34 11.46 8.97 -12.78
CA GLU A 34 10.05 8.55 -12.82
C GLU A 34 9.61 7.90 -11.50
N TYR A 35 10.45 7.01 -10.95
CA TYR A 35 10.22 6.39 -9.64
C TYR A 35 10.11 7.42 -8.51
N VAL A 36 11.08 8.34 -8.43
CA VAL A 36 11.09 9.39 -7.38
C VAL A 36 9.90 10.34 -7.54
N ALA A 37 9.52 10.68 -8.77
CA ALA A 37 8.36 11.51 -9.04
C ALA A 37 7.05 10.82 -8.63
N GLY A 38 6.88 9.53 -8.98
CA GLY A 38 5.75 8.71 -8.58
C GLY A 38 5.63 8.59 -7.06
N LEU A 39 6.74 8.31 -6.38
CA LEU A 39 6.79 8.21 -4.92
C LEU A 39 6.47 9.55 -4.22
N LYS A 40 7.01 10.67 -4.72
CA LYS A 40 6.69 12.00 -4.18
C LYS A 40 5.23 12.37 -4.38
N ARG A 41 4.63 11.98 -5.51
CA ARG A 41 3.21 12.18 -5.79
C ARG A 41 2.34 11.33 -4.87
N ALA A 42 2.72 10.08 -4.64
CA ALA A 42 2.05 9.15 -3.73
C ALA A 42 1.92 9.73 -2.31
N ILE A 43 3.03 10.23 -1.77
CA ILE A 43 3.07 10.83 -0.42
C ILE A 43 2.19 12.09 -0.31
N LYS A 44 2.06 12.86 -1.41
CA LYS A 44 1.23 14.07 -1.44
C LYS A 44 -0.23 13.80 -1.79
N THR A 45 -0.61 12.57 -2.12
CA THR A 45 -1.97 12.23 -2.47
C THR A 45 -2.74 11.91 -1.19
N PRO A 46 -3.71 12.74 -0.79
CA PRO A 46 -4.50 12.46 0.41
C PRO A 46 -5.35 11.21 0.17
N SER A 47 -5.32 10.28 1.13
CA SER A 47 -6.23 9.14 1.16
C SER A 47 -7.47 9.52 1.96
N GLN A 48 -8.64 9.40 1.34
CA GLN A 48 -9.92 9.64 2.02
C GLN A 48 -10.10 8.68 3.21
N GLU A 49 -9.68 7.42 3.07
CA GLU A 49 -9.73 6.41 4.13
C GLU A 49 -8.88 6.78 5.35
N TYR A 50 -7.68 7.36 5.14
CA TYR A 50 -6.84 7.84 6.23
C TYR A 50 -7.32 9.18 6.81
N ALA A 51 -8.02 10.00 6.02
CA ALA A 51 -8.61 11.24 6.51
C ALA A 51 -9.76 10.98 7.50
N GLU A 52 -10.53 9.91 7.30
CA GLU A 52 -11.63 9.49 8.18
C GLU A 52 -11.15 9.00 9.56
N ILE A 53 -9.89 8.55 9.68
CA ILE A 53 -9.29 8.12 10.96
C ILE A 53 -9.03 9.34 11.87
N GLY A 54 -8.83 10.52 11.29
CA GLY A 54 -8.43 11.74 12.00
C GLY A 54 -6.91 11.82 12.20
N LEU A 55 -6.38 13.04 12.23
CA LEU A 55 -4.94 13.31 12.39
C LEU A 55 -4.47 13.27 13.85
N GLU A 56 -5.38 13.53 14.78
CA GLU A 56 -5.14 13.55 16.22
C GLU A 56 -6.38 13.01 16.90
N LYS A 57 -6.18 12.12 17.87
CA LYS A 57 -7.24 11.58 18.70
C LYS A 57 -6.77 11.73 20.15
N ASP A 58 -7.50 12.55 20.90
CA ASP A 58 -7.27 12.87 22.32
C ASP A 58 -6.09 13.82 22.66
N GLY A 59 -5.61 14.64 21.72
CA GLY A 59 -4.65 15.74 22.00
C GLY A 59 -3.19 15.33 22.13
#